data_AF-A0A3B9C4M7-F1
#
_entry.id   AF-A0A3B9C4M7-F1
#
_cell.length_a   1.000
_cell.length_b   1.000
_cell.length_c   1.000
_cell.angle_alpha   90.00
_cell.angle_beta   90.00
_cell.angle_gamma   90.00
#
_symmetry.space_group_name_H-M   'P 1'
#
loop_
_entity.id
_entity.type
_entity.pdbx_description
1 polymer ?
#
loop_
_entity_poly.entity_id
_entity_poly.type
_entity_poly.pdbx_seq_one_letter_code
_entity_poly.pdbx_strand_id
1 'polypeptide(L)'
;IEVENLTENQVSTIYRRISSLRSVFPHHTFLQYTATPQANLFINIMDRLSPNFIRLLTPGQEYTGGIEFFRNNPNLIMEIPANEISTNNNQLFEIPESLKSALRIYFLGVVAGEINKDQRNRTMLVHPSRLQGDHSDFTNWIRNTCNSWQRLLSGNDNEDRLELLNEFQTSYNQLQQTVPNLQSFADLTGTNLIHAIRYTQIVEVNSRNGETPQIPWNDSYSWILVGGQSMDRGFTVEGLTVTYMPRNIGTGNVDTIQQRARFFGYKRNYLGFCRVFLDQVTIDSYNFIVSHEEDVRNRLLEFDLNNRHLNDWDREAVLDQMLNLTRRNVIYDDLDRDTFGNDWFRINAPHDTEELIHTNRDSLFAFLQTKAANFSQDAGHPNRTEEQKHLVARITIKDCLEHLLNKLRYTRESDSATYSSLRGIMKSYIEEHPTDECLVYLMSANAIDNWAGRTRRLDRNQEIQQLFQGKNPRTGEVIYPGDSEIKEDNLLTIQIHLLNIRDTDFTRVPTLAIWIPEHIGTDIIRQV
;
A
#
# COMPACT_ATOMS: atom_id res chain seq x y z
N ILE A 1 28.03 -9.06 15.65
CA ILE A 1 28.40 -9.75 14.39
C ILE A 1 29.08 -8.74 13.48
N GLU A 2 30.35 -8.99 13.13
CA GLU A 2 31.10 -8.23 12.12
C GLU A 2 30.47 -8.45 10.74
N VAL A 3 30.40 -7.38 9.95
CA VAL A 3 29.55 -7.22 8.76
C VAL A 3 30.11 -7.94 7.54
N GLU A 4 31.30 -8.54 7.65
CA GLU A 4 32.01 -9.15 6.52
C GLU A 4 31.34 -10.43 5.97
N ASN A 5 30.28 -10.95 6.61
CA ASN A 5 29.67 -12.24 6.24
C ASN A 5 28.24 -12.18 5.62
N LEU A 6 27.68 -11.00 5.33
CA LEU A 6 26.40 -10.91 4.60
C LEU A 6 26.64 -11.01 3.08
N THR A 7 26.09 -12.04 2.43
CA THR A 7 26.35 -12.30 1.00
C THR A 7 25.72 -11.29 0.05
N GLU A 8 26.37 -11.06 -1.10
CA GLU A 8 26.11 -10.03 -2.12
C GLU A 8 24.69 -9.96 -2.71
N ASN A 9 23.78 -10.89 -2.42
CA ASN A 9 22.46 -10.99 -3.06
C ASN A 9 21.26 -10.68 -2.13
N GLN A 10 21.48 -10.39 -0.84
CA GLN A 10 20.41 -10.31 0.17
C GLN A 10 20.02 -8.88 0.58
N VAL A 11 20.63 -7.86 -0.03
CA VAL A 11 20.45 -6.46 0.35
C VAL A 11 20.44 -5.60 -0.90
N SER A 12 19.45 -4.70 -1.01
CA SER A 12 19.34 -3.80 -2.16
C SER A 12 20.67 -3.09 -2.41
N THR A 13 21.06 -2.96 -3.68
CA THR A 13 22.34 -2.36 -4.07
C THR A 13 22.53 -0.98 -3.43
N ILE A 14 21.44 -0.23 -3.26
CA ILE A 14 21.43 1.09 -2.61
C ILE A 14 21.74 0.96 -1.11
N TYR A 15 21.03 0.08 -0.39
CA TYR A 15 21.28 -0.13 1.05
C TYR A 15 22.73 -0.52 1.33
N ARG A 16 23.29 -1.43 0.52
CA ARG A 16 24.68 -1.89 0.67
C ARG A 16 25.67 -0.74 0.48
N ARG A 17 25.46 0.08 -0.54
CA ARG A 17 26.30 1.26 -0.82
C ARG A 17 26.21 2.27 0.31
N ILE A 18 25.02 2.54 0.85
CA ILE A 18 24.83 3.44 2.01
C ILE A 18 25.57 2.87 3.23
N SER A 19 25.41 1.58 3.52
CA SER A 19 26.08 0.93 4.66
C SER A 19 27.60 0.92 4.53
N SER A 20 28.12 0.62 3.33
CA SER A 20 29.56 0.62 3.05
C SER A 20 30.14 2.03 3.15
N LEU A 21 29.41 3.04 2.69
CA LEU A 21 29.84 4.43 2.82
C LEU A 21 29.91 4.84 4.29
N ARG A 22 28.92 4.45 5.09
CA ARG A 22 28.87 4.74 6.53
C ARG A 22 29.99 4.08 7.32
N SER A 23 30.42 2.86 6.96
CA SER A 23 31.52 2.18 7.65
C SER A 23 32.89 2.80 7.38
N VAL A 24 33.05 3.54 6.28
CA VAL A 24 34.28 4.28 5.98
C VAL A 24 34.46 5.49 6.91
N PHE A 25 33.37 6.14 7.32
CA PHE A 25 33.43 7.36 8.12
C PHE A 25 33.14 7.09 9.60
N PRO A 26 34.08 7.38 10.53
CA PRO A 26 33.89 7.16 11.96
C PRO A 26 32.78 8.03 12.57
N HIS A 27 32.47 9.15 11.92
CA HIS A 27 31.38 10.04 12.28
C HIS A 27 30.50 10.31 11.05
N HIS A 28 29.22 9.95 11.13
CA HIS A 28 28.26 10.16 10.05
C HIS A 28 26.85 10.34 10.61
N THR A 29 26.00 11.03 9.85
CA THR A 29 24.56 11.13 10.11
C THR A 29 23.82 10.76 8.84
N PHE A 30 22.86 9.83 8.94
CA PHE A 30 22.00 9.45 7.83
C PHE A 30 20.66 10.18 7.98
N LEU A 31 20.41 11.15 7.10
CA LEU A 31 19.16 11.91 7.08
C LEU A 31 18.26 11.36 5.98
N GLN A 32 17.07 10.92 6.37
CA GLN A 32 16.01 10.55 5.44
C GLN A 32 14.99 11.69 5.38
N TYR A 33 14.66 12.09 4.16
CA TYR A 33 13.64 13.10 3.91
C TYR A 33 12.55 12.48 3.04
N THR A 34 11.30 12.51 3.52
CA THR A 34 10.15 11.96 2.79
C THR A 34 8.89 12.71 3.18
N ALA A 35 7.98 12.86 2.21
CA ALA A 35 6.61 13.31 2.46
C ALA A 35 5.71 12.16 2.97
N THR A 36 6.15 10.91 2.76
CA THR A 36 5.44 9.69 3.12
C THR A 36 6.35 8.86 4.04
N PRO A 37 6.27 9.09 5.37
CA PRO A 37 7.22 8.51 6.31
C PRO A 37 6.96 7.04 6.61
N GLN A 38 5.90 6.45 6.07
CA GLN A 38 5.44 5.10 6.37
C GLN A 38 6.59 4.09 6.24
N ALA A 39 7.20 3.96 5.05
CA ALA A 39 8.31 3.04 4.85
C ALA A 39 9.45 3.25 5.86
N ASN A 40 9.83 4.50 6.14
CA ASN A 40 10.93 4.81 7.06
C ASN A 40 10.61 4.53 8.52
N LEU A 41 9.37 4.72 8.94
CA LEU A 41 8.92 4.47 10.31
C LEU A 41 8.72 2.98 10.58
N PHE A 42 8.38 2.20 9.56
CA PHE A 42 8.15 0.75 9.68
C PHE A 42 9.39 -0.10 9.36
N ILE A 43 10.51 0.51 8.93
CA ILE A 43 11.83 -0.14 8.98
C ILE A 43 12.10 -0.56 10.43
N ASN A 44 12.60 -1.79 10.62
CA ASN A 44 12.85 -2.39 11.93
C ASN A 44 13.77 -1.49 12.78
N ILE A 45 13.47 -1.25 14.07
CA ILE A 45 14.26 -0.41 14.99
C ILE A 45 15.73 -0.84 15.05
N MET A 46 16.00 -2.13 14.85
CA MET A 46 17.35 -2.71 14.84
C MET A 46 18.04 -2.65 13.47
N ASP A 47 17.33 -2.24 12.42
CA ASP A 47 17.92 -1.97 11.11
C ASP A 47 18.80 -0.72 11.23
N ARG A 48 20.00 -0.77 10.66
CA ARG A 48 20.92 0.37 10.64
C ARG A 48 20.34 1.60 9.97
N LEU A 49 19.34 1.44 9.11
CA LEU A 49 18.66 2.55 8.44
C LEU A 49 17.41 3.04 9.17
N SER A 50 17.05 2.46 10.33
CA SER A 50 15.94 2.98 11.14
C SER A 50 16.26 4.39 11.65
N PRO A 51 15.32 5.34 11.53
CA PRO A 51 15.49 6.67 12.08
C PRO A 51 15.46 6.60 13.62
N ASN A 52 16.42 7.28 14.24
CA ASN A 52 16.56 7.42 15.68
C ASN A 52 15.85 8.67 16.23
N PHE A 53 15.73 9.71 15.40
CA PHE A 53 14.96 10.91 15.71
C PHE A 53 14.07 11.30 14.52
N ILE A 54 13.12 12.19 14.77
CA ILE A 54 12.30 12.82 13.74
C ILE A 54 12.35 14.33 13.88
N ARG A 55 12.20 15.02 12.75
CA ARG A 55 11.82 16.42 12.69
C ARG A 55 10.69 16.57 11.69
N LEU A 56 9.56 17.08 12.14
CA LEU A 56 8.41 17.33 11.27
C LEU A 56 8.57 18.69 10.60
N LEU A 57 8.44 18.68 9.28
CA LEU A 57 8.25 19.94 8.55
C LEU A 57 6.78 20.33 8.61
N THR A 58 6.51 21.57 8.98
CA THR A 58 5.19 22.17 8.88
C THR A 58 5.10 22.90 7.54
N PRO A 59 4.16 22.51 6.67
CA PRO A 59 3.99 23.20 5.40
C PRO A 59 3.55 24.65 5.63
N GLY A 60 3.89 25.55 4.70
CA GLY A 60 3.43 26.93 4.75
C GLY A 60 1.90 27.04 4.60
N GLN A 61 1.33 28.18 4.97
CA GLN A 61 -0.14 28.42 4.92
C GLN A 61 -0.74 28.26 3.51
N GLU A 62 0.09 28.45 2.48
CA GLU A 62 -0.27 28.32 1.08
C GLU A 62 -0.37 26.87 0.57
N TYR A 63 0.09 25.90 1.37
CA TYR A 63 -0.05 24.48 1.05
C TYR A 63 -1.49 24.00 1.30
N THR A 64 -1.98 23.18 0.39
CA THR A 64 -3.28 22.53 0.45
C THR A 64 -3.08 21.03 0.23
N GLY A 65 -3.39 20.24 1.26
CA GLY A 65 -3.25 18.78 1.26
C GLY A 65 -4.58 18.07 1.49
N GLY A 66 -4.51 16.83 1.97
CA GLY A 66 -5.68 15.98 2.14
C GLY A 66 -6.78 16.54 3.03
N ILE A 67 -6.45 17.21 4.14
CA ILE A 67 -7.44 17.90 4.98
C ILE A 67 -8.23 18.94 4.17
N GLU A 68 -7.55 19.75 3.35
CA GLU A 68 -8.22 20.82 2.62
C GLU A 68 -9.22 20.29 1.60
N PHE A 69 -8.85 19.22 0.88
CA PHE A 69 -9.69 18.63 -0.16
C PHE A 69 -10.80 17.72 0.39
N PHE A 70 -10.49 16.86 1.35
CA PHE A 70 -11.41 15.80 1.80
C PHE A 70 -12.15 16.12 3.11
N ARG A 71 -11.70 17.11 3.89
CA ARG A 71 -12.36 17.53 5.14
C ARG A 71 -12.96 18.92 5.05
N ASN A 72 -12.16 19.93 4.71
CA ASN A 72 -12.58 21.33 4.76
C ASN A 72 -13.44 21.72 3.56
N ASN A 73 -13.13 21.20 2.37
CA ASN A 73 -13.81 21.56 1.12
C ASN A 73 -14.24 20.32 0.32
N PRO A 74 -15.14 19.47 0.85
CA PRO A 74 -15.56 18.24 0.19
C PRO A 74 -16.19 18.49 -1.20
N ASN A 75 -16.74 19.69 -1.44
CA ASN A 75 -17.30 20.11 -2.73
C ASN A 75 -16.25 20.21 -3.87
N LEU A 76 -14.96 20.08 -3.56
CA LEU A 76 -13.89 19.98 -4.55
C LEU A 76 -13.75 18.55 -5.12
N ILE A 77 -14.33 17.56 -4.45
CA ILE A 77 -14.30 16.15 -4.84
C ILE A 77 -15.62 15.80 -5.55
N MET A 78 -15.52 15.18 -6.71
CA MET A 78 -16.65 14.77 -7.53
C MET A 78 -16.58 13.25 -7.76
N GLU A 79 -17.69 12.55 -7.54
CA GLU A 79 -17.79 11.12 -7.83
C GLU A 79 -17.91 10.89 -9.34
N ILE A 80 -17.15 9.93 -9.86
CA ILE A 80 -17.31 9.36 -11.20
C ILE A 80 -18.25 8.16 -11.07
N PRO A 81 -19.42 8.16 -11.74
CA PRO A 81 -20.35 7.04 -11.70
C PRO A 81 -19.70 5.73 -12.16
N ALA A 82 -20.04 4.61 -11.51
CA ALA A 82 -19.42 3.31 -11.80
C ALA A 82 -19.59 2.84 -13.26
N ASN A 83 -20.70 3.20 -13.91
CA ASN A 83 -20.96 2.90 -15.32
C ASN A 83 -20.11 3.75 -16.29
N GLU A 84 -19.49 4.83 -15.81
CA GLU A 84 -18.61 5.72 -16.57
C GLU A 84 -17.13 5.35 -16.41
N ILE A 85 -16.83 4.23 -15.75
CA ILE A 85 -15.48 3.72 -15.53
C ILE A 85 -15.24 2.51 -16.42
N SER A 86 -14.16 2.58 -17.21
CA SER A 86 -13.76 1.47 -18.07
C SER A 86 -13.25 0.29 -17.24
N THR A 87 -13.83 -0.90 -17.44
CA THR A 87 -13.40 -2.17 -16.84
C THR A 87 -13.43 -3.29 -17.88
N ASN A 88 -12.86 -4.46 -17.56
CA ASN A 88 -12.93 -5.64 -18.45
C ASN A 88 -14.38 -6.01 -18.84
N ASN A 89 -15.36 -5.69 -17.98
CA ASN A 89 -16.76 -5.98 -18.20
C ASN A 89 -17.58 -4.74 -18.63
N ASN A 90 -16.97 -3.56 -18.68
CA ASN A 90 -17.63 -2.30 -19.03
C ASN A 90 -16.68 -1.46 -19.91
N GLN A 91 -16.72 -1.68 -21.22
CA GLN A 91 -15.92 -0.90 -22.16
C GLN A 91 -16.66 0.40 -22.52
N LEU A 92 -15.96 1.52 -22.45
CA LEU A 92 -16.49 2.82 -22.84
C LEU A 92 -16.29 3.02 -24.35
N PHE A 93 -17.37 3.39 -25.05
CA PHE A 93 -17.33 3.66 -26.50
C PHE A 93 -17.47 5.14 -26.83
N GLU A 94 -17.88 5.94 -25.86
CA GLU A 94 -18.08 7.38 -25.98
C GLU A 94 -17.55 8.10 -24.74
N ILE A 95 -17.40 9.42 -24.84
CA ILE A 95 -16.92 10.25 -23.75
C ILE A 95 -17.93 10.23 -22.57
N PRO A 96 -17.49 9.94 -21.34
CA PRO A 96 -18.38 9.96 -20.18
C PRO A 96 -18.91 11.36 -19.84
N GLU A 97 -20.11 11.45 -19.28
CA GLU A 97 -20.71 12.72 -18.86
C GLU A 97 -19.93 13.40 -17.73
N SER A 98 -19.36 12.63 -16.81
CA SER A 98 -18.46 13.14 -15.78
C SER A 98 -17.22 13.82 -16.38
N LEU A 99 -16.66 13.28 -17.48
CA LEU A 99 -15.55 13.91 -18.18
C LEU A 99 -15.99 15.19 -18.91
N LYS A 100 -17.16 15.19 -19.58
CA LYS A 100 -17.72 16.43 -20.15
C LYS A 100 -17.94 17.50 -19.06
N SER A 101 -18.44 17.10 -17.89
CA SER A 101 -18.62 17.99 -16.74
C SER A 101 -17.29 18.56 -16.25
N ALA A 102 -16.26 17.72 -16.11
CA ALA A 102 -14.92 18.15 -15.76
C ALA A 102 -14.33 19.16 -16.77
N LEU A 103 -14.54 18.94 -18.07
CA LEU A 103 -14.13 19.87 -19.14
C LEU A 103 -14.87 21.21 -19.03
N ARG A 104 -16.19 21.22 -18.80
CA ARG A 104 -16.97 22.45 -18.63
C ARG A 104 -16.46 23.29 -17.45
N ILE A 105 -16.24 22.66 -16.29
CA ILE A 105 -15.64 23.33 -15.13
C ILE A 105 -14.25 23.88 -15.46
N TYR A 106 -13.42 23.07 -16.10
CA TYR A 106 -12.06 23.46 -16.47
C TYR A 106 -12.05 24.72 -17.35
N PHE A 107 -12.86 24.76 -18.42
CA PHE A 107 -12.89 25.91 -19.33
C PHE A 107 -13.49 27.17 -18.69
N LEU A 108 -14.53 27.04 -17.85
CA LEU A 108 -15.01 28.18 -17.05
C LEU A 108 -13.89 28.73 -16.14
N GLY A 109 -13.10 27.82 -15.55
CA GLY A 109 -11.88 28.17 -14.84
C GLY A 109 -10.87 28.90 -15.72
N VAL A 110 -10.55 28.38 -16.92
CA VAL A 110 -9.62 29.03 -17.85
C VAL A 110 -10.03 30.48 -18.10
N VAL A 111 -11.27 30.69 -18.53
CA VAL A 111 -11.81 32.04 -18.84
C VAL A 111 -11.76 32.96 -17.61
N ALA A 112 -12.17 32.46 -16.44
CA ALA A 112 -12.14 33.25 -15.21
C ALA A 112 -10.71 33.71 -14.86
N GLY A 113 -9.71 32.85 -15.04
CA GLY A 113 -8.33 33.21 -14.78
C GLY A 113 -7.75 34.20 -15.81
N GLU A 114 -8.10 34.06 -17.10
CA GLU A 114 -7.74 35.02 -18.15
C GLU A 114 -8.31 36.42 -17.86
N ILE A 115 -9.59 36.51 -17.47
CA ILE A 115 -10.23 37.79 -17.10
C ILE A 115 -9.52 38.43 -15.91
N ASN A 116 -9.14 37.63 -14.91
CA ASN A 116 -8.42 38.10 -13.73
C ASN A 116 -6.92 38.36 -13.98
N LYS A 117 -6.43 38.10 -15.21
CA LYS A 117 -5.02 38.19 -15.59
C LYS A 117 -4.11 37.39 -14.66
N ASP A 118 -4.59 36.24 -14.22
CA ASP A 118 -3.80 35.28 -13.45
C ASP A 118 -2.56 34.91 -14.26
N GLN A 119 -1.38 35.05 -13.66
CA GLN A 119 -0.11 34.77 -14.32
C GLN A 119 0.24 33.27 -14.25
N ARG A 120 -0.59 32.47 -13.59
CA ARG A 120 -0.39 31.02 -13.46
C ARG A 120 -1.18 30.31 -14.55
N ASN A 121 -0.53 29.35 -15.20
CA ASN A 121 -1.22 28.45 -16.11
C ASN A 121 -2.39 27.75 -15.43
N ARG A 122 -3.33 27.28 -16.24
CA ARG A 122 -4.39 26.37 -15.80
C ARG A 122 -4.28 25.07 -16.54
N THR A 123 -4.11 24.01 -15.78
CA THR A 123 -3.89 22.67 -16.33
C THR A 123 -4.98 21.72 -15.85
N MET A 124 -5.50 20.92 -16.77
CA MET A 124 -6.29 19.73 -16.47
C MET A 124 -5.41 18.49 -16.64
N LEU A 125 -5.50 17.58 -15.67
CA LEU A 125 -4.91 16.25 -15.75
C LEU A 125 -6.01 15.22 -15.95
N VAL A 126 -5.91 14.45 -17.02
CA VAL A 126 -6.75 13.27 -17.30
C VAL A 126 -5.84 12.06 -17.18
N HIS A 127 -6.17 11.16 -16.25
CA HIS A 127 -5.40 9.97 -15.95
C HIS A 127 -6.24 8.71 -16.19
N PRO A 128 -6.42 8.30 -17.48
CA PRO A 128 -7.13 7.07 -17.80
C PRO A 128 -6.30 5.83 -17.39
N SER A 129 -6.86 4.62 -17.56
CA SER A 129 -6.23 3.38 -17.10
C SER A 129 -4.81 3.16 -17.65
N ARG A 130 -4.08 2.16 -17.12
CA ARG A 130 -2.68 1.88 -17.46
C ARG A 130 -2.44 1.53 -18.94
N LEU A 131 -3.47 1.17 -19.68
CA LEU A 131 -3.35 0.75 -21.07
C LEU A 131 -3.23 1.95 -21.99
N GLN A 132 -2.21 1.95 -22.87
CA GLN A 132 -1.98 3.05 -23.81
C GLN A 132 -3.14 3.27 -24.80
N GLY A 133 -3.99 2.25 -25.03
CA GLY A 133 -5.19 2.39 -25.87
C GLY A 133 -6.13 3.46 -25.31
N ASP A 134 -6.40 3.37 -24.01
CA ASP A 134 -7.30 4.26 -23.29
C ASP A 134 -6.85 5.72 -23.35
N HIS A 135 -5.54 6.00 -23.32
CA HIS A 135 -5.04 7.37 -23.41
C HIS A 135 -5.39 8.03 -24.75
N SER A 136 -5.24 7.29 -25.85
CA SER A 136 -5.52 7.80 -27.19
C SER A 136 -7.03 8.03 -27.38
N ASP A 137 -7.87 7.14 -26.83
CA ASP A 137 -9.33 7.24 -26.90
C ASP A 137 -9.82 8.47 -26.15
N PHE A 138 -9.37 8.64 -24.90
CA PHE A 138 -9.69 9.83 -24.10
C PHE A 138 -9.21 11.13 -24.77
N THR A 139 -8.01 11.12 -25.35
CA THR A 139 -7.48 12.29 -26.06
C THR A 139 -8.36 12.64 -27.27
N ASN A 140 -8.75 11.64 -28.06
CA ASN A 140 -9.61 11.83 -29.23
C ASN A 140 -11.01 12.29 -28.84
N TRP A 141 -11.59 11.71 -27.78
CA TRP A 141 -12.85 12.15 -27.20
C TRP A 141 -12.82 13.62 -26.80
N ILE A 142 -11.80 14.04 -26.03
CA ILE A 142 -11.65 15.44 -25.60
C ILE A 142 -11.53 16.37 -26.81
N ARG A 143 -10.70 16.02 -27.81
CA ARG A 143 -10.55 16.83 -29.04
C ARG A 143 -11.86 16.96 -29.81
N ASN A 144 -12.58 15.85 -29.98
CA ASN A 144 -13.85 15.82 -30.69
C ASN A 144 -14.92 16.65 -29.96
N THR A 145 -15.00 16.54 -28.63
CA THR A 145 -15.89 17.35 -27.79
C THR A 145 -15.56 18.83 -27.89
N CYS A 146 -14.29 19.21 -27.78
CA CYS A 146 -13.85 20.61 -27.92
C CYS A 146 -14.21 21.18 -29.30
N ASN A 147 -13.95 20.42 -30.38
CA ASN A 147 -14.32 20.81 -31.74
C ASN A 147 -15.85 20.96 -31.89
N SER A 148 -16.63 20.05 -31.30
CA SER A 148 -18.08 20.12 -31.32
C SER A 148 -18.58 21.38 -30.61
N TRP A 149 -18.10 21.64 -29.38
CA TRP A 149 -18.46 22.85 -28.62
C TRP A 149 -18.07 24.13 -29.34
N GLN A 150 -16.91 24.19 -29.99
CA GLN A 150 -16.53 25.35 -30.80
C GLN A 150 -17.53 25.62 -31.93
N ARG A 151 -17.99 24.58 -32.63
CA ARG A 151 -18.99 24.73 -33.71
C ARG A 151 -20.35 25.18 -33.17
N LEU A 152 -20.81 24.59 -32.07
CA LEU A 152 -22.10 24.93 -31.45
C LEU A 152 -22.09 26.37 -30.93
N LEU A 153 -21.02 26.79 -30.26
CA LEU A 153 -20.89 28.15 -29.73
C LEU A 153 -20.68 29.22 -30.82
N SER A 154 -20.11 28.85 -31.97
CA SER A 154 -19.92 29.75 -33.12
C SER A 154 -21.07 29.69 -34.14
N GLY A 155 -21.99 28.74 -33.98
CA GLY A 155 -23.07 28.48 -34.92
C GLY A 155 -24.23 29.47 -34.80
N ASN A 156 -25.05 29.53 -35.84
CA ASN A 156 -26.28 30.32 -35.84
C ASN A 156 -27.49 29.56 -35.29
N ASP A 157 -27.34 28.26 -35.02
CA ASP A 157 -28.40 27.45 -34.41
C ASP A 157 -28.51 27.81 -32.93
N ASN A 158 -29.65 28.41 -32.56
CA ASN A 158 -29.86 28.87 -31.21
C ASN A 158 -30.25 27.74 -30.26
N GLU A 159 -30.83 26.64 -30.72
CA GLU A 159 -31.35 25.60 -29.82
C GLU A 159 -30.22 24.77 -29.23
N ASP A 160 -29.39 24.14 -30.08
CA ASP A 160 -28.22 23.36 -29.64
C ASP A 160 -27.22 24.22 -28.83
N ARG A 161 -27.06 25.49 -29.21
CA ARG A 161 -26.21 26.44 -28.48
C ARG A 161 -26.76 26.72 -27.08
N LEU A 162 -28.06 26.90 -26.94
CA LEU A 162 -28.71 27.12 -25.64
C LEU A 162 -28.64 25.87 -24.77
N GLU A 163 -28.79 24.67 -25.35
CA GLU A 163 -28.64 23.42 -24.63
C GLU A 163 -27.23 23.29 -24.03
N LEU A 164 -26.18 23.51 -24.85
CA LEU A 164 -24.80 23.49 -24.36
C LEU A 164 -24.56 24.55 -23.27
N LEU A 165 -25.11 25.76 -23.41
CA LEU A 165 -25.00 26.79 -22.38
C LEU A 165 -25.72 26.39 -21.09
N ASN A 166 -26.84 25.67 -21.14
CA ASN A 166 -27.51 25.15 -19.95
C ASN A 166 -26.65 24.09 -19.24
N GLU A 167 -25.92 23.25 -19.97
CA GLU A 167 -24.93 22.34 -19.37
C GLU A 167 -23.80 23.11 -18.67
N PHE A 168 -23.27 24.16 -19.32
CA PHE A 168 -22.27 25.05 -18.72
C PHE A 168 -22.81 25.78 -17.47
N GLN A 169 -24.09 26.15 -17.45
CA GLN A 169 -24.72 26.79 -16.29
C GLN A 169 -24.70 25.87 -15.08
N THR A 170 -24.86 24.55 -15.28
CA THR A 170 -24.75 23.56 -14.21
C THR A 170 -23.35 23.54 -13.60
N SER A 171 -22.31 23.50 -14.44
CA SER A 171 -20.90 23.57 -14.01
C SER A 171 -20.54 24.92 -13.38
N TYR A 172 -21.13 26.03 -13.85
CA TYR A 172 -20.96 27.35 -13.27
C TYR A 172 -21.51 27.42 -11.85
N ASN A 173 -22.72 26.90 -11.62
CA ASN A 173 -23.34 26.89 -10.30
C ASN A 173 -22.48 26.11 -9.29
N GLN A 174 -21.85 25.02 -9.72
CA GLN A 174 -20.90 24.26 -8.89
C GLN A 174 -19.63 25.07 -8.59
N LEU A 175 -19.09 25.81 -9.56
CA LEU A 175 -17.89 26.61 -9.37
C LEU A 175 -18.14 27.80 -8.44
N GLN A 176 -19.33 28.41 -8.51
CA GLN A 176 -19.72 29.54 -7.68
C GLN A 176 -19.76 29.19 -6.17
N GLN A 177 -20.00 27.92 -5.83
CA GLN A 177 -19.98 27.46 -4.43
C GLN A 177 -18.59 27.50 -3.79
N THR A 178 -17.53 27.51 -4.59
CA THR A 178 -16.14 27.42 -4.11
C THR A 178 -15.27 28.61 -4.53
N VAL A 179 -15.75 29.46 -5.44
CA VAL A 179 -15.07 30.68 -5.90
C VAL A 179 -15.92 31.89 -5.54
N PRO A 180 -15.65 32.57 -4.40
CA PRO A 180 -16.48 33.67 -3.91
C PRO A 180 -16.62 34.86 -4.87
N ASN A 181 -15.58 35.15 -5.66
CA ASN A 181 -15.53 36.28 -6.59
C ASN A 181 -15.54 35.81 -8.06
N LEU A 182 -16.36 34.80 -8.37
CA LEU A 182 -16.52 34.31 -9.73
C LEU A 182 -17.25 35.37 -10.59
N GLN A 183 -16.74 35.60 -11.80
CA GLN A 183 -17.36 36.49 -12.80
C GLN A 183 -18.74 35.96 -13.19
N SER A 184 -19.59 36.81 -13.77
CA SER A 184 -20.95 36.38 -14.13
C SER A 184 -20.93 35.27 -15.20
N PHE A 185 -21.97 34.44 -15.24
CA PHE A 185 -22.09 33.39 -16.25
C PHE A 185 -21.99 33.95 -17.68
N ALA A 186 -22.59 35.11 -17.93
CA ALA A 186 -22.51 35.78 -19.23
C ALA A 186 -21.08 36.21 -19.60
N ASP A 187 -20.30 36.69 -18.62
CA ASP A 187 -18.90 37.07 -18.85
C ASP A 187 -18.02 35.85 -19.15
N LEU A 188 -18.30 34.72 -18.48
CA LEU A 188 -17.54 33.48 -18.66
C LEU A 188 -17.90 32.71 -19.93
N THR A 189 -19.13 32.87 -20.44
CA THR A 189 -19.63 32.12 -21.62
C THR A 189 -19.75 32.95 -22.89
N GLY A 190 -19.30 34.21 -22.85
CA GLY A 190 -19.17 35.05 -24.04
C GLY A 190 -18.09 34.54 -25.02
N THR A 191 -17.55 35.44 -25.83
CA THR A 191 -16.52 35.10 -26.85
C THR A 191 -15.27 34.45 -26.27
N ASN A 192 -14.95 34.74 -25.00
CA ASN A 192 -13.78 34.19 -24.31
C ASN A 192 -13.85 32.67 -24.15
N LEU A 193 -15.03 32.08 -23.97
CA LEU A 193 -15.16 30.62 -23.86
C LEU A 193 -14.73 29.92 -25.15
N ILE A 194 -15.14 30.46 -26.30
CA ILE A 194 -14.77 29.93 -27.61
C ILE A 194 -13.25 30.01 -27.80
N HIS A 195 -12.63 31.12 -27.38
CA HIS A 195 -11.18 31.29 -27.44
C HIS A 195 -10.45 30.31 -26.51
N ALA A 196 -10.89 30.17 -25.27
CA ALA A 196 -10.32 29.22 -24.32
C ALA A 196 -10.36 27.78 -24.84
N ILE A 197 -11.50 27.33 -25.40
CA ILE A 197 -11.63 26.00 -26.00
C ILE A 197 -10.73 25.84 -27.23
N ARG A 198 -10.54 26.89 -28.02
CA ARG A 198 -9.70 26.87 -29.24
C ARG A 198 -8.21 26.80 -28.97
N TYR A 199 -7.72 27.58 -28.00
CA TYR A 199 -6.28 27.77 -27.79
C TYR A 199 -5.69 26.87 -26.71
N THR A 200 -6.53 26.19 -25.91
CA THR A 200 -6.07 25.19 -24.95
C THR A 200 -5.32 24.06 -25.65
N GLN A 201 -4.11 23.77 -25.19
CA GLN A 201 -3.26 22.71 -25.74
C GLN A 201 -3.66 21.35 -25.16
N ILE A 202 -3.93 20.36 -26.01
CA ILE A 202 -4.29 18.99 -25.60
C ILE A 202 -3.13 18.05 -25.93
N VAL A 203 -2.41 17.59 -24.91
CA VAL A 203 -1.18 16.82 -25.03
C VAL A 203 -1.35 15.42 -24.44
N GLU A 204 -1.07 14.40 -25.25
CA GLU A 204 -1.00 13.01 -24.80
C GLU A 204 0.41 12.72 -24.27
N VAL A 205 0.51 12.30 -23.00
CA VAL A 205 1.77 12.10 -22.27
C VAL A 205 2.05 10.61 -22.14
N ASN A 206 2.81 10.06 -23.09
CA ASN A 206 3.22 8.65 -23.13
C ASN A 206 4.74 8.50 -23.05
N SER A 207 5.21 7.52 -22.29
CA SER A 207 6.63 7.15 -22.14
C SER A 207 7.11 6.13 -23.19
N ARG A 208 6.59 6.19 -24.44
CA ARG A 208 6.97 5.23 -25.51
C ARG A 208 8.48 5.21 -25.80
N ASN A 209 9.20 6.29 -25.53
CA ASN A 209 10.64 6.42 -25.78
C ASN A 209 11.49 6.56 -24.49
N GLY A 210 10.93 6.21 -23.32
CA GLY A 210 11.66 6.23 -22.04
C GLY A 210 11.80 7.61 -21.37
N GLU A 211 11.44 8.70 -22.04
CA GLU A 211 11.43 10.05 -21.46
C GLU A 211 10.01 10.64 -21.43
N THR A 212 9.65 11.25 -20.29
CA THR A 212 8.40 12.01 -20.16
C THR A 212 8.56 13.36 -20.86
N PRO A 213 7.64 13.76 -21.76
CA PRO A 213 7.76 15.01 -22.52
C PRO A 213 7.81 16.23 -21.58
N GLN A 214 8.73 17.15 -21.86
CA GLN A 214 8.78 18.45 -21.17
C GLN A 214 7.70 19.36 -21.75
N ILE A 215 6.82 19.88 -20.91
CA ILE A 215 5.75 20.79 -21.33
C ILE A 215 6.28 22.22 -21.29
N PRO A 216 6.25 22.97 -22.41
CA PRO A 216 6.70 24.35 -22.42
C PRO A 216 5.60 25.25 -21.82
N TRP A 217 5.54 25.27 -20.49
CA TRP A 217 4.51 25.97 -19.71
C TRP A 217 4.31 27.44 -20.09
N ASN A 218 5.32 28.11 -20.65
CA ASN A 218 5.22 29.51 -21.07
C ASN A 218 4.53 29.73 -22.44
N ASP A 219 4.30 28.67 -23.22
CA ASP A 219 3.79 28.78 -24.60
C ASP A 219 2.26 28.94 -24.65
N SER A 220 1.56 28.48 -23.62
CA SER A 220 0.10 28.56 -23.51
C SER A 220 -0.31 28.73 -22.07
N TYR A 221 -1.36 29.52 -21.86
CA TYR A 221 -1.97 29.69 -20.55
C TYR A 221 -2.71 28.41 -20.10
N SER A 222 -3.28 27.64 -21.03
CA SER A 222 -4.15 26.50 -20.71
C SER A 222 -3.70 25.19 -21.37
N TRP A 223 -3.74 24.10 -20.59
CA TRP A 223 -3.26 22.77 -20.97
C TRP A 223 -4.20 21.66 -20.49
N ILE A 224 -4.45 20.67 -21.33
CA ILE A 224 -5.07 19.39 -20.95
C ILE A 224 -4.04 18.30 -21.22
N LEU A 225 -3.61 17.61 -20.16
CA LEU A 225 -2.67 16.51 -20.24
C LEU A 225 -3.41 15.19 -20.07
N VAL A 226 -3.24 14.27 -21.01
CA VAL A 226 -3.84 12.93 -20.97
C VAL A 226 -2.73 11.89 -20.88
N GLY A 227 -2.64 11.14 -19.80
CA GLY A 227 -1.56 10.15 -19.65
C GLY A 227 -1.66 9.29 -18.39
N GLY A 228 -0.78 8.29 -18.31
CA GLY A 228 -0.80 7.25 -17.28
C GLY A 228 0.39 7.33 -16.32
N GLN A 229 1.03 6.18 -16.05
CA GLN A 229 2.08 6.05 -15.03
C GLN A 229 3.29 6.98 -15.21
N SER A 230 3.58 7.44 -16.44
CA SER A 230 4.65 8.41 -16.72
C SER A 230 4.49 9.73 -15.96
N MET A 231 3.29 10.02 -15.47
CA MET A 231 2.94 11.23 -14.71
C MET A 231 2.94 10.98 -13.18
N ASP A 232 3.05 9.72 -12.74
CA ASP A 232 2.97 9.31 -11.33
C ASP A 232 4.21 9.69 -10.53
N ARG A 233 5.39 9.85 -11.15
CA ARG A 233 6.64 10.23 -10.46
C ARG A 233 7.47 11.25 -11.24
N GLY A 234 8.01 12.26 -10.56
CA GLY A 234 8.98 13.23 -11.11
C GLY A 234 8.42 14.25 -12.11
N PHE A 235 7.14 14.18 -12.47
CA PHE A 235 6.50 15.11 -13.39
C PHE A 235 5.80 16.25 -12.63
N THR A 236 6.25 17.48 -12.82
CA THR A 236 5.65 18.67 -12.19
C THR A 236 4.57 19.22 -13.10
N VAL A 237 3.32 19.24 -12.61
CA VAL A 237 2.18 19.84 -13.32
C VAL A 237 1.95 21.25 -12.77
N GLU A 238 2.25 22.27 -13.56
CA GLU A 238 2.00 23.66 -13.17
C GLU A 238 0.52 23.99 -13.32
N GLY A 239 -0.03 24.73 -12.36
CA GLY A 239 -1.38 25.28 -12.52
C GLY A 239 -2.53 24.25 -12.49
N LEU A 240 -2.32 23.05 -11.93
CA LEU A 240 -3.33 22.00 -11.91
C LEU A 240 -4.61 22.43 -11.18
N THR A 241 -5.70 22.61 -11.93
CA THR A 241 -7.03 22.95 -11.43
C THR A 241 -7.95 21.73 -11.47
N VAL A 242 -8.04 21.01 -12.59
CA VAL A 242 -8.97 19.87 -12.70
C VAL A 242 -8.19 18.56 -12.83
N THR A 243 -8.49 17.58 -12.00
CA THR A 243 -7.97 16.21 -12.09
C THR A 243 -9.12 15.26 -12.36
N TYR A 244 -9.03 14.46 -13.42
CA TYR A 244 -10.00 13.43 -13.77
C TYR A 244 -9.29 12.08 -13.80
N MET A 245 -9.58 11.23 -12.81
CA MET A 245 -8.92 9.93 -12.65
C MET A 245 -10.00 8.85 -12.48
N PRO A 246 -10.57 8.32 -13.59
CA PRO A 246 -11.60 7.27 -13.58
C PRO A 246 -11.01 5.90 -13.25
N ARG A 247 -9.84 5.86 -12.62
CA ARG A 247 -9.09 4.66 -12.35
C ARG A 247 -9.35 4.28 -10.90
N ASN A 248 -9.97 3.12 -10.70
CA ASN A 248 -10.00 2.51 -9.38
C ASN A 248 -8.55 2.40 -8.86
N ILE A 249 -8.35 2.65 -7.56
CA ILE A 249 -7.14 2.22 -6.88
C ILE A 249 -7.05 0.71 -7.08
N GLY A 250 -6.33 0.26 -8.13
CA GLY A 250 -5.92 -1.14 -8.24
C GLY A 250 -5.04 -1.51 -7.05
N THR A 251 -4.20 -2.54 -7.17
CA THR A 251 -3.19 -2.90 -6.14
C THR A 251 -2.27 -1.75 -5.74
N GLY A 252 -2.72 -0.90 -4.82
CA GLY A 252 -2.16 0.41 -4.55
C GLY A 252 -1.87 0.58 -3.06
N ASN A 253 -0.59 0.51 -2.69
CA ASN A 253 -0.12 0.99 -1.39
C ASN A 253 -0.55 2.47 -1.19
N VAL A 254 -0.80 2.86 0.06
CA VAL A 254 -0.96 4.24 0.53
C VAL A 254 0.05 5.19 -0.13
N ASP A 255 1.31 4.76 -0.25
CA ASP A 255 2.38 5.54 -0.88
C ASP A 255 2.10 5.81 -2.37
N THR A 256 1.57 4.83 -3.09
CA THR A 256 1.17 4.98 -4.50
C THR A 256 -0.05 5.89 -4.64
N ILE A 257 -1.02 5.79 -3.73
CA ILE A 257 -2.21 6.66 -3.73
C ILE A 257 -1.79 8.11 -3.46
N GLN A 258 -0.95 8.34 -2.44
CA GLN A 258 -0.42 9.67 -2.10
C GLN A 258 0.43 10.25 -3.23
N GLN A 259 1.25 9.45 -3.92
CA GLN A 259 2.03 9.90 -5.09
C GLN A 259 1.14 10.37 -6.26
N ARG A 260 -0.04 9.77 -6.41
CA ARG A 260 -1.04 10.16 -7.42
C ARG A 260 -1.83 11.41 -7.05
N ALA A 261 -1.80 11.85 -5.80
CA ALA A 261 -2.48 13.06 -5.32
C ALA A 261 -1.79 14.35 -5.79
N ARG A 262 -1.61 14.51 -7.11
CA ARG A 262 -0.99 15.71 -7.74
C ARG A 262 -1.76 17.00 -7.48
N PHE A 263 -3.02 16.87 -7.09
CA PHE A 263 -3.87 17.97 -6.66
C PHE A 263 -3.50 18.51 -5.27
N PHE A 264 -2.65 17.83 -4.48
CA PHE A 264 -1.99 18.42 -3.32
C PHE A 264 -0.85 19.35 -3.74
N GLY A 265 -0.51 20.31 -2.89
CA GLY A 265 0.59 21.25 -3.13
C GLY A 265 0.24 22.69 -2.80
N TYR A 266 1.03 23.63 -3.31
CA TYR A 266 0.84 25.07 -3.07
C TYR A 266 -0.25 25.64 -3.97
N LYS A 267 -1.52 25.44 -3.59
CA LYS A 267 -2.69 25.81 -4.39
C LYS A 267 -3.67 26.76 -3.70
N ARG A 268 -3.40 27.21 -2.48
CA ARG A 268 -4.33 28.04 -1.67
C ARG A 268 -4.97 29.17 -2.48
N ASN A 269 -4.18 29.92 -3.24
CA ASN A 269 -4.65 31.05 -4.06
C ASN A 269 -5.66 30.70 -5.17
N TYR A 270 -5.73 29.45 -5.59
CA TYR A 270 -6.64 28.99 -6.65
C TYR A 270 -7.42 27.72 -6.27
N LEU A 271 -7.44 27.35 -4.98
CA LEU A 271 -8.09 26.15 -4.46
C LEU A 271 -9.57 26.09 -4.85
N GLY A 272 -10.26 27.24 -4.87
CA GLY A 272 -11.66 27.33 -5.27
C GLY A 272 -11.92 26.85 -6.69
N PHE A 273 -10.94 26.92 -7.59
CA PHE A 273 -11.04 26.40 -8.97
C PHE A 273 -10.66 24.93 -9.08
N CYS A 274 -10.14 24.31 -8.01
CA CYS A 274 -9.73 22.93 -8.07
C CYS A 274 -10.94 21.99 -8.12
N ARG A 275 -10.90 20.95 -8.96
CA ARG A 275 -11.85 19.82 -8.91
C ARG A 275 -11.12 18.51 -9.12
N VAL A 276 -11.54 17.49 -8.38
CA VAL A 276 -10.93 16.16 -8.41
C VAL A 276 -12.04 15.14 -8.60
N PHE A 277 -12.08 14.53 -9.77
CA PHE A 277 -13.04 13.50 -10.15
C PHE A 277 -12.42 12.13 -9.91
N LEU A 278 -13.06 11.34 -9.04
CA LEU A 278 -12.59 10.04 -8.55
C LEU A 278 -13.78 9.09 -8.45
N ASP A 279 -13.55 7.79 -8.53
CA ASP A 279 -14.57 6.81 -8.13
C ASP A 279 -14.76 6.79 -6.61
N GLN A 280 -15.91 6.28 -6.16
CA GLN A 280 -16.27 6.28 -4.74
C GLN A 280 -15.26 5.53 -3.85
N VAL A 281 -14.71 4.39 -4.30
CA VAL A 281 -13.71 3.62 -3.53
C VAL A 281 -12.44 4.43 -3.34
N THR A 282 -12.05 5.20 -4.36
CA THR A 282 -10.90 6.11 -4.28
C THR A 282 -11.14 7.28 -3.32
N ILE A 283 -12.34 7.84 -3.30
CA ILE A 283 -12.73 8.91 -2.37
C ILE A 283 -12.64 8.41 -0.92
N ASP A 284 -13.18 7.22 -0.64
CA ASP A 284 -13.18 6.61 0.70
C ASP A 284 -11.75 6.29 1.15
N SER A 285 -10.91 5.81 0.23
CA SER A 285 -9.48 5.58 0.47
C SER A 285 -8.74 6.84 0.87
N TYR A 286 -8.93 7.95 0.15
CA TYR A 286 -8.29 9.21 0.53
C TYR A 286 -8.77 9.72 1.87
N ASN A 287 -10.08 9.69 2.16
CA ASN A 287 -10.62 10.09 3.46
C ASN A 287 -9.96 9.32 4.63
N PHE A 288 -9.75 8.03 4.43
CA PHE A 288 -9.14 7.18 5.43
C PHE A 288 -7.62 7.44 5.56
N ILE A 289 -6.90 7.55 4.44
CA ILE A 289 -5.47 7.91 4.42
C ILE A 289 -5.21 9.24 5.12
N VAL A 290 -6.03 10.26 4.86
CA VAL A 290 -5.90 11.57 5.49
C VAL A 290 -6.08 11.47 7.01
N SER A 291 -7.04 10.67 7.46
CA SER A 291 -7.27 10.47 8.90
C SER A 291 -6.08 9.77 9.58
N HIS A 292 -5.53 8.75 8.90
CA HIS A 292 -4.39 8.00 9.39
C HIS A 292 -3.11 8.86 9.41
N GLU A 293 -2.85 9.61 8.34
CA GLU A 293 -1.69 10.51 8.26
C GLU A 293 -1.71 11.54 9.38
N GLU A 294 -2.87 12.13 9.67
CA GLU A 294 -3.01 13.10 10.76
C GLU A 294 -2.77 12.47 12.13
N ASP A 295 -3.26 11.26 12.38
CA ASP A 295 -2.99 10.56 13.64
C ASP A 295 -1.49 10.25 13.80
N VAL A 296 -0.84 9.74 12.75
CA VAL A 296 0.61 9.49 12.73
C VAL A 296 1.38 10.78 12.94
N ARG A 297 1.03 11.86 12.24
CA ARG A 297 1.66 13.16 12.38
C ARG A 297 1.53 13.70 13.80
N ASN A 298 0.36 13.61 14.42
CA ASN A 298 0.12 14.07 15.79
C ASN A 298 0.93 13.28 16.83
N ARG A 299 1.05 11.95 16.67
CA ARG A 299 1.91 11.12 17.52
C ARG A 299 3.38 11.49 17.37
N LEU A 300 3.85 11.67 16.14
CA LEU A 300 5.23 12.06 15.85
C LEU A 300 5.55 13.47 16.35
N LEU A 301 4.56 14.37 16.36
CA LEU A 301 4.72 15.74 16.85
C LEU A 301 5.03 15.75 18.35
N GLU A 302 4.43 14.85 19.14
CA GLU A 302 4.78 14.69 20.55
C GLU A 302 6.26 14.31 20.73
N PHE A 303 6.76 13.38 19.92
CA PHE A 303 8.16 12.98 19.95
C PHE A 303 9.10 14.10 19.51
N ASP A 304 8.73 14.84 18.48
CA ASP A 304 9.50 15.97 17.96
C ASP A 304 9.60 17.11 19.00
N LEU A 305 8.46 17.53 19.57
CA LEU A 305 8.39 18.61 20.56
C LEU A 305 9.12 18.28 21.86
N ASN A 306 9.07 17.02 22.29
CA ASN A 306 9.70 16.57 23.54
C ASN A 306 11.11 16.01 23.34
N ASN A 307 11.67 16.05 22.11
CA ASN A 307 12.97 15.47 21.76
C ASN A 307 13.13 14.00 22.20
N ARG A 308 12.04 13.22 22.10
CA ARG A 308 12.04 11.79 22.45
C ARG A 308 12.65 10.97 21.31
N HIS A 309 13.33 9.90 21.67
CA HIS A 309 13.92 8.99 20.69
C HIS A 309 12.84 8.12 20.06
N LEU A 310 12.85 7.90 18.74
CA LEU A 310 11.89 7.03 18.05
C LEU A 310 12.03 5.53 18.41
N ASN A 311 12.99 5.18 19.27
CA ASN A 311 13.14 3.83 19.80
C ASN A 311 12.14 3.58 20.95
N ASP A 312 11.65 4.65 21.57
CA ASP A 312 10.66 4.61 22.65
C ASP A 312 9.22 4.67 22.11
N TRP A 313 9.06 4.72 20.78
CA TRP A 313 7.76 4.78 20.15
C TRP A 313 7.19 3.37 19.96
N ASP A 314 6.01 3.14 20.50
CA ASP A 314 5.27 1.89 20.31
C ASP A 314 4.72 1.83 18.88
N ARG A 315 5.55 1.29 17.97
CA ARG A 315 5.23 1.14 16.54
C ARG A 315 4.13 0.10 16.30
N GLU A 316 3.79 -0.76 17.28
CA GLU A 316 2.71 -1.75 17.16
C GLU A 316 1.35 -1.06 16.99
N ALA A 317 1.10 0.05 17.70
CA ALA A 317 -0.16 0.80 17.62
C ALA A 317 -0.36 1.56 16.29
N VAL A 318 0.70 1.73 15.48
CA VAL A 318 0.64 2.38 14.16
C VAL A 318 0.55 1.33 13.05
N LEU A 319 1.29 0.22 13.18
CA LEU A 319 1.09 -0.97 12.36
C LEU A 319 -0.37 -1.44 12.42
N ASP A 320 -0.99 -1.39 13.60
CA ASP A 320 -2.39 -1.76 13.80
C ASP A 320 -3.38 -0.94 12.97
N GLN A 321 -3.11 0.35 12.82
CA GLN A 321 -3.93 1.23 11.99
C GLN A 321 -3.62 1.09 10.51
N MET A 322 -2.39 0.73 10.13
CA MET A 322 -2.06 0.39 8.75
C MET A 322 -2.69 -0.92 8.30
N LEU A 323 -2.77 -1.92 9.16
CA LEU A 323 -3.50 -3.16 8.89
C LEU A 323 -5.02 -2.89 8.74
N ASN A 324 -5.52 -1.82 9.38
CA ASN A 324 -6.88 -1.32 9.16
C ASN A 324 -7.03 -0.51 7.84
N LEU A 325 -5.96 0.11 7.30
CA LEU A 325 -5.93 0.72 5.94
C LEU A 325 -6.18 -0.34 4.87
N THR A 326 -5.62 -1.52 5.03
CA THR A 326 -5.77 -2.64 4.09
C THR A 326 -7.13 -3.36 4.21
N ARG A 327 -7.86 -3.16 5.31
CA ARG A 327 -9.16 -3.81 5.58
C ARG A 327 -10.38 -3.07 5.02
N ARG A 328 -10.30 -1.76 4.82
CA ARG A 328 -11.48 -0.94 4.50
C ARG A 328 -11.66 -0.60 3.02
N ASN A 329 -10.70 -0.92 2.17
CA ASN A 329 -10.86 -0.81 0.72
C ASN A 329 -10.44 -2.12 0.06
N VAL A 330 -11.40 -2.70 -0.64
CA VAL A 330 -11.30 -3.91 -1.45
C VAL A 330 -10.22 -3.70 -2.52
N ILE A 331 -9.10 -4.40 -2.42
CA ILE A 331 -8.04 -4.37 -3.43
C ILE A 331 -7.99 -5.71 -4.16
N TYR A 332 -8.50 -5.73 -5.40
CA TYR A 332 -8.36 -6.86 -6.32
C TYR A 332 -7.08 -6.74 -7.18
N ASP A 333 -6.20 -7.73 -7.00
CA ASP A 333 -5.29 -8.45 -7.91
C ASP A 333 -4.00 -7.88 -8.57
N ASP A 334 -3.01 -8.79 -8.62
CA ASP A 334 -1.69 -8.82 -9.30
C ASP A 334 -0.48 -8.04 -8.74
N LEU A 335 -0.25 -8.11 -7.42
CA LEU A 335 1.09 -7.98 -6.81
C LEU A 335 1.21 -9.09 -5.75
N ASP A 336 2.32 -9.86 -5.78
CA ASP A 336 2.62 -11.07 -4.99
C ASP A 336 1.65 -11.26 -3.81
N ARG A 337 0.54 -11.96 -4.10
CA ARG A 337 -0.41 -12.38 -3.08
C ARG A 337 0.31 -13.43 -2.24
N ASP A 338 0.45 -13.16 -0.95
CA ASP A 338 0.52 -14.27 -0.04
C ASP A 338 -0.91 -14.81 0.06
N THR A 339 -1.18 -15.86 -0.72
CA THR A 339 -2.40 -16.65 -0.55
C THR A 339 -2.26 -17.42 0.74
N PHE A 340 -2.83 -16.89 1.81
CA PHE A 340 -3.02 -17.62 3.03
C PHE A 340 -4.40 -18.26 2.96
N GLY A 341 -4.48 -19.59 3.03
CA GLY A 341 -5.73 -20.31 2.93
C GLY A 341 -5.52 -21.66 2.25
N ASN A 342 -5.89 -22.73 2.95
CA ASN A 342 -5.62 -24.11 2.55
C ASN A 342 -4.14 -24.39 2.21
N ASP A 343 -3.22 -23.68 2.85
CA ASP A 343 -1.78 -23.89 2.67
C ASP A 343 -0.98 -23.69 3.98
N TRP A 344 0.25 -24.20 3.96
CA TRP A 344 1.23 -24.06 5.03
C TRP A 344 2.10 -22.83 4.82
N PHE A 345 1.98 -21.86 5.72
CA PHE A 345 3.03 -20.87 5.92
C PHE A 345 4.23 -21.51 6.62
N ARG A 346 5.46 -21.14 6.26
CA ARG A 346 6.67 -21.55 7.00
C ARG A 346 7.75 -20.48 6.95
N ILE A 347 8.60 -20.48 7.97
CA ILE A 347 9.82 -19.67 8.00
C ILE A 347 10.96 -20.44 7.31
N ASN A 348 11.56 -19.86 6.28
CA ASN A 348 12.56 -20.52 5.44
C ASN A 348 13.98 -20.38 6.00
N ALA A 349 14.32 -19.28 6.67
CA ALA A 349 15.65 -18.99 7.22
C ALA A 349 15.57 -18.48 8.68
N PRO A 350 15.21 -19.34 9.65
CA PRO A 350 15.07 -18.94 11.06
C PRO A 350 16.42 -18.69 11.77
N HIS A 351 17.55 -18.88 11.09
CA HIS A 351 18.91 -18.90 11.63
C HIS A 351 19.76 -17.70 11.17
N ASP A 352 19.11 -16.58 10.82
CA ASP A 352 19.75 -15.44 10.17
C ASP A 352 20.83 -14.75 11.05
N THR A 353 20.61 -14.67 12.37
CA THR A 353 21.64 -14.20 13.32
C THR A 353 21.60 -14.99 14.63
N GLU A 354 22.77 -15.22 15.25
CA GLU A 354 22.88 -15.92 16.54
C GLU A 354 22.11 -15.21 17.67
N GLU A 355 22.09 -13.88 17.67
CA GLU A 355 21.36 -13.09 18.66
C GLU A 355 19.84 -13.35 18.57
N LEU A 356 19.30 -13.45 17.35
CA LEU A 356 17.89 -13.75 17.14
C LEU A 356 17.56 -15.21 17.45
N ILE A 357 18.48 -16.15 17.20
CA ILE A 357 18.30 -17.55 17.62
C ILE A 357 18.11 -17.59 19.14
N HIS A 358 18.96 -16.91 19.91
CA HIS A 358 18.83 -16.82 21.37
C HIS A 358 17.53 -16.14 21.79
N THR A 359 17.24 -14.95 21.25
CA THR A 359 16.04 -14.18 21.58
C THR A 359 14.76 -14.95 21.28
N ASN A 360 14.66 -15.58 20.12
CA ASN A 360 13.50 -16.38 19.73
C ASN A 360 13.37 -17.63 20.60
N ARG A 361 14.48 -18.25 20.97
CA ARG A 361 14.48 -19.42 21.86
C ARG A 361 13.95 -19.03 23.23
N ASP A 362 14.42 -17.92 23.79
CA ASP A 362 13.97 -17.43 25.09
C ASP A 362 12.49 -17.06 25.07
N SER A 363 12.03 -16.33 24.03
CA SER A 363 10.61 -16.02 23.81
C SER A 363 9.75 -17.29 23.70
N LEU A 364 10.21 -18.29 22.93
CA LEU A 364 9.50 -19.57 22.78
C LEU A 364 9.39 -20.28 24.13
N PHE A 365 10.48 -20.45 24.88
CA PHE A 365 10.42 -21.18 26.14
C PHE A 365 9.65 -20.42 27.22
N ALA A 366 9.67 -19.09 27.22
CA ALA A 366 8.80 -18.29 28.09
C ALA A 366 7.32 -18.59 27.80
N PHE A 367 6.91 -18.63 26.53
CA PHE A 367 5.56 -19.03 26.13
C PHE A 367 5.24 -20.46 26.59
N LEU A 368 6.11 -21.43 26.27
CA LEU A 368 5.88 -22.85 26.59
C LEU A 368 5.78 -23.12 28.10
N GLN A 369 6.58 -22.43 28.92
CA GLN A 369 6.52 -22.57 30.38
C GLN A 369 5.14 -22.18 30.93
N THR A 370 4.55 -21.09 30.42
CA THR A 370 3.22 -20.64 30.87
C THR A 370 2.08 -21.56 30.43
N LYS A 371 2.29 -22.35 29.36
CA LYS A 371 1.28 -23.23 28.77
C LYS A 371 1.58 -24.72 28.99
N ALA A 372 2.55 -25.06 29.83
CA ALA A 372 3.08 -26.42 29.93
C ALA A 372 2.02 -27.47 30.29
N ALA A 373 1.09 -27.12 31.18
CA ALA A 373 0.00 -28.01 31.60
C ALA A 373 -1.02 -28.32 30.49
N ASN A 374 -1.04 -27.54 29.41
CA ASN A 374 -1.98 -27.71 28.30
C ASN A 374 -1.47 -28.72 27.26
N PHE A 375 -0.17 -29.04 27.27
CA PHE A 375 0.42 -29.96 26.30
C PHE A 375 0.25 -31.43 26.73
N SER A 376 -0.17 -32.25 25.78
CA SER A 376 -0.30 -33.70 25.93
C SER A 376 0.32 -34.41 24.73
N GLN A 377 0.56 -35.72 24.85
CA GLN A 377 1.13 -36.49 23.75
C GLN A 377 0.13 -36.62 22.60
N ASP A 378 0.58 -36.29 21.38
CA ASP A 378 -0.21 -36.45 20.16
C ASP A 378 -0.57 -37.93 19.92
N ALA A 379 -1.81 -38.16 19.47
CA ALA A 379 -2.28 -39.50 19.15
C ALA A 379 -1.64 -39.99 17.85
N GLY A 380 -1.17 -41.23 17.85
CA GLY A 380 -0.45 -41.76 16.70
C GLY A 380 -0.30 -43.27 16.72
N HIS A 381 0.20 -43.81 15.60
CA HIS A 381 0.51 -45.23 15.51
C HIS A 381 1.55 -45.61 16.59
N PRO A 382 1.38 -46.73 17.32
CA PRO A 382 2.30 -47.14 18.39
C PRO A 382 3.76 -47.28 17.96
N ASN A 383 3.99 -47.62 16.69
CA ASN A 383 5.32 -47.79 16.08
C ASN A 383 5.96 -46.48 15.56
N ARG A 384 5.41 -45.30 15.87
CA ARG A 384 6.09 -44.02 15.57
C ARG A 384 7.44 -43.99 16.30
N THR A 385 8.50 -43.57 15.59
CA THR A 385 9.82 -43.36 16.20
C THR A 385 9.79 -42.18 17.18
N GLU A 386 10.82 -42.02 18.01
CA GLU A 386 10.91 -40.87 18.93
C GLU A 386 10.84 -39.52 18.19
N GLU A 387 11.44 -39.40 17.01
CA GLU A 387 11.35 -38.19 16.18
C GLU A 387 9.94 -37.96 15.60
N GLN A 388 9.08 -38.98 15.60
CA GLN A 388 7.70 -38.94 15.09
C GLN A 388 6.67 -38.75 16.21
N LYS A 389 7.12 -38.64 17.46
CA LYS A 389 6.26 -38.31 18.62
C LYS A 389 6.25 -36.80 18.84
N HIS A 390 5.07 -36.28 19.15
CA HIS A 390 4.82 -34.84 19.28
C HIS A 390 4.02 -34.56 20.53
N LEU A 391 4.08 -33.31 20.98
CA LEU A 391 3.11 -32.78 21.94
C LEU A 391 2.11 -31.89 21.21
N VAL A 392 0.88 -31.86 21.67
CA VAL A 392 -0.20 -31.02 21.15
C VAL A 392 -0.96 -30.34 22.29
N ALA A 393 -1.36 -29.09 22.06
CA ALA A 393 -2.23 -28.32 22.94
C ALA A 393 -3.27 -27.54 22.11
N ARG A 394 -4.46 -27.33 22.69
CA ARG A 394 -5.40 -26.30 22.23
C ARG A 394 -5.14 -25.00 22.98
N ILE A 395 -4.95 -23.91 22.24
CA ILE A 395 -4.62 -22.58 22.77
C ILE A 395 -5.40 -21.55 21.94
N THR A 396 -5.90 -20.50 22.57
CA THR A 396 -6.58 -19.41 21.84
C THR A 396 -5.64 -18.79 20.81
N ILE A 397 -6.17 -18.45 19.63
CA ILE A 397 -5.39 -17.79 18.57
C ILE A 397 -4.82 -16.47 19.09
N LYS A 398 -5.58 -15.76 19.92
CA LYS A 398 -5.16 -14.53 20.60
C LYS A 398 -3.92 -14.75 21.47
N ASP A 399 -3.92 -15.75 22.36
CA ASP A 399 -2.77 -16.02 23.22
C ASP A 399 -1.54 -16.40 22.40
N CYS A 400 -1.71 -17.21 21.34
CA CYS A 400 -0.63 -17.55 20.42
C CYS A 400 -0.08 -16.31 19.71
N LEU A 401 -0.94 -15.40 19.25
CA LEU A 401 -0.50 -14.17 18.59
C LEU A 401 0.28 -13.27 19.56
N GLU A 402 -0.29 -12.96 20.72
CA GLU A 402 0.26 -11.98 21.67
C GLU A 402 1.54 -12.48 22.38
N HIS A 403 1.58 -13.77 22.74
CA HIS A 403 2.63 -14.32 23.60
C HIS A 403 3.65 -15.20 22.88
N LEU A 404 3.36 -15.65 21.66
CA LEU A 404 4.32 -16.40 20.83
C LEU A 404 4.68 -15.62 19.57
N LEU A 405 3.72 -15.36 18.68
CA LEU A 405 4.03 -14.88 17.32
C LEU A 405 4.54 -13.43 17.29
N ASN A 406 4.03 -12.56 18.15
CA ASN A 406 4.53 -11.19 18.26
C ASN A 406 5.93 -11.12 18.92
N LYS A 407 6.35 -12.18 19.62
CA LYS A 407 7.63 -12.25 20.33
C LYS A 407 8.74 -12.88 19.51
N LEU A 408 8.40 -13.68 18.49
CA LEU A 408 9.35 -14.24 17.54
C LEU A 408 9.72 -13.23 16.45
N ARG A 409 10.98 -13.25 16.04
CA ARG A 409 11.59 -12.27 15.14
C ARG A 409 12.35 -12.97 14.03
N TYR A 410 12.06 -12.59 12.79
CA TYR A 410 12.75 -13.09 11.60
C TYR A 410 13.19 -11.88 10.77
N THR A 411 14.44 -11.85 10.32
CA THR A 411 15.04 -10.69 9.66
C THR A 411 15.29 -10.86 8.19
N ARG A 412 15.30 -12.09 7.68
CA ARG A 412 15.36 -12.33 6.24
C ARG A 412 14.12 -11.71 5.58
N GLU A 413 14.32 -10.89 4.56
CA GLU A 413 13.25 -10.15 3.87
C GLU A 413 12.09 -11.05 3.44
N SER A 414 12.39 -12.23 2.86
CA SER A 414 11.39 -13.22 2.45
C SER A 414 10.54 -13.76 3.60
N ASP A 415 11.08 -13.83 4.82
CA ASP A 415 10.37 -14.34 6.00
C ASP A 415 9.74 -13.21 6.83
N SER A 416 10.42 -12.07 7.00
CA SER A 416 9.95 -10.94 7.81
C SER A 416 8.67 -10.34 7.24
N ALA A 417 8.63 -10.20 5.91
CA ALA A 417 7.43 -9.76 5.21
C ALA A 417 6.33 -10.81 5.41
N THR A 418 6.56 -12.05 4.96
CA THR A 418 5.63 -13.23 5.04
C THR A 418 4.99 -13.38 6.41
N TYR A 419 5.82 -13.29 7.44
CA TYR A 419 5.39 -13.38 8.83
C TYR A 419 4.58 -12.19 9.33
N SER A 420 4.82 -10.98 8.82
CA SER A 420 4.10 -9.78 9.25
C SER A 420 2.67 -9.77 8.72
N SER A 421 2.41 -10.18 7.47
CA SER A 421 1.01 -10.27 7.01
C SER A 421 0.25 -11.40 7.68
N LEU A 422 0.91 -12.54 7.94
CA LEU A 422 0.30 -13.63 8.70
C LEU A 422 -0.24 -13.14 10.05
N ARG A 423 0.58 -12.39 10.80
CA ARG A 423 0.15 -11.77 12.07
C ARG A 423 -1.00 -10.79 11.87
N GLY A 424 -1.03 -10.07 10.75
CA GLY A 424 -2.14 -9.22 10.34
C GLY A 424 -3.45 -9.97 10.12
N ILE A 425 -3.43 -11.11 9.42
CA ILE A 425 -4.60 -11.99 9.23
C ILE A 425 -5.09 -12.49 10.57
N MET A 426 -4.18 -13.05 11.37
CA MET A 426 -4.54 -13.64 12.65
C MET A 426 -5.13 -12.59 13.60
N LYS A 427 -4.54 -11.38 13.63
CA LYS A 427 -5.09 -10.26 14.40
C LYS A 427 -6.50 -9.89 13.93
N SER A 428 -6.67 -9.84 12.61
CA SER A 428 -7.95 -9.50 12.01
C SER A 428 -9.02 -10.51 12.41
N TYR A 429 -8.70 -11.78 12.29
CA TYR A 429 -9.60 -12.88 12.63
C TYR A 429 -10.03 -12.84 14.11
N ILE A 430 -9.11 -12.62 15.04
CA ILE A 430 -9.44 -12.64 16.48
C ILE A 430 -10.28 -11.45 16.95
N GLU A 431 -10.41 -10.37 16.18
CA GLU A 431 -11.31 -9.26 16.53
C GLU A 431 -12.78 -9.68 16.42
N GLU A 432 -13.11 -10.49 15.42
CA GLU A 432 -14.44 -11.04 15.20
C GLU A 432 -14.62 -12.36 15.96
N HIS A 433 -13.52 -13.10 16.17
CA HIS A 433 -13.48 -14.43 16.77
C HIS A 433 -12.52 -14.51 17.98
N PRO A 434 -12.75 -13.74 19.06
CA PRO A 434 -11.77 -13.58 20.16
C PRO A 434 -11.56 -14.85 21.00
N THR A 435 -12.49 -15.80 20.94
CA THR A 435 -12.46 -17.05 21.71
C THR A 435 -11.96 -18.25 20.91
N ASP A 436 -11.69 -18.08 19.62
CA ASP A 436 -11.37 -19.21 18.76
C ASP A 436 -9.98 -19.77 19.07
N GLU A 437 -9.90 -21.10 19.04
CA GLU A 437 -8.70 -21.85 19.39
C GLU A 437 -7.98 -22.38 18.16
N CYS A 438 -6.68 -22.57 18.32
CA CYS A 438 -5.80 -23.25 17.37
C CYS A 438 -5.13 -24.46 18.03
N LEU A 439 -4.62 -25.36 17.18
CA LEU A 439 -3.76 -26.44 17.62
C LEU A 439 -2.31 -25.99 17.58
N VAL A 440 -1.57 -26.24 18.65
CA VAL A 440 -0.13 -25.99 18.72
C VAL A 440 0.58 -27.32 18.92
N TYR A 441 1.42 -27.70 17.96
CA TYR A 441 2.23 -28.91 18.00
C TYR A 441 3.70 -28.58 18.29
N LEU A 442 4.32 -29.35 19.18
CA LEU A 442 5.77 -29.36 19.38
C LEU A 442 6.34 -30.59 18.69
N MET A 443 7.01 -30.37 17.56
CA MET A 443 7.45 -31.44 16.66
C MET A 443 8.72 -32.11 17.18
N SER A 444 8.73 -33.45 17.26
CA SER A 444 9.77 -34.26 17.91
C SER A 444 10.04 -33.92 19.38
N ALA A 445 9.01 -33.50 20.11
CA ALA A 445 9.09 -33.28 21.56
C ALA A 445 8.42 -34.41 22.31
N ASN A 446 9.11 -34.96 23.31
CA ASN A 446 8.54 -35.92 24.27
C ASN A 446 8.11 -35.23 25.58
N ALA A 447 8.77 -34.11 25.91
CA ALA A 447 8.41 -33.19 26.96
C ALA A 447 8.92 -31.79 26.56
N ILE A 448 8.41 -30.72 27.19
CA ILE A 448 8.86 -29.34 26.89
C ILE A 448 10.36 -29.15 27.16
N ASP A 449 10.87 -29.83 28.19
CA ASP A 449 12.29 -29.86 28.58
C ASP A 449 13.09 -30.96 27.86
N ASN A 450 12.44 -31.99 27.33
CA ASN A 450 13.04 -33.05 26.53
C ASN A 450 12.65 -32.95 25.05
N TRP A 451 13.36 -32.08 24.33
CA TRP A 451 13.15 -31.80 22.92
C TRP A 451 14.44 -32.01 22.13
N ALA A 452 14.60 -33.21 21.56
CA ALA A 452 15.79 -33.61 20.82
C ALA A 452 16.07 -32.70 19.59
N GLY A 453 15.00 -32.12 19.04
CA GLY A 453 15.05 -31.35 17.81
C GLY A 453 15.40 -32.20 16.60
N ARG A 454 15.29 -31.62 15.40
CA ARG A 454 15.58 -32.32 14.15
C ARG A 454 16.76 -31.69 13.43
N THR A 455 17.61 -32.52 12.83
CA THR A 455 18.70 -32.02 12.00
C THR A 455 18.19 -31.69 10.60
N ARG A 456 18.49 -30.49 10.09
CA ARG A 456 18.10 -30.02 8.75
C ARG A 456 19.25 -29.39 8.00
N ARG A 457 19.28 -29.64 6.69
CA ARG A 457 20.28 -29.10 5.77
C ARG A 457 19.76 -27.83 5.12
N LEU A 458 20.68 -26.91 4.83
CA LEU A 458 20.42 -25.71 4.04
C LEU A 458 20.56 -25.97 2.54
N ASP A 459 19.74 -25.30 1.75
CA ASP A 459 19.86 -25.27 0.30
C ASP A 459 20.91 -24.24 -0.19
N ARG A 460 20.93 -23.95 -1.49
CA ARG A 460 21.88 -22.99 -2.07
C ARG A 460 21.62 -21.54 -1.68
N ASN A 461 20.40 -21.22 -1.24
CA ASN A 461 19.98 -19.90 -0.79
C ASN A 461 20.12 -19.73 0.73
N GLN A 462 20.75 -20.71 1.40
CA GLN A 462 20.83 -20.79 2.86
C GLN A 462 19.44 -20.88 3.53
N GLU A 463 18.48 -21.52 2.87
CA GLU A 463 17.14 -21.79 3.42
C GLU A 463 17.02 -23.25 3.85
N ILE A 464 16.12 -23.53 4.79
CA ILE A 464 15.81 -24.90 5.21
C ILE A 464 15.29 -25.68 3.98
N GLN A 465 16.12 -26.59 3.46
CA GLN A 465 15.82 -27.31 2.23
C GLN A 465 14.52 -28.12 2.33
N GLN A 466 14.29 -28.77 3.48
CA GLN A 466 13.13 -29.61 3.73
C GLN A 466 12.75 -29.50 5.20
N LEU A 467 11.78 -28.65 5.54
CA LEU A 467 11.31 -28.54 6.93
C LEU A 467 10.58 -29.83 7.34
N PHE A 468 9.55 -30.20 6.57
CA PHE A 468 8.67 -31.32 6.87
C PHE A 468 9.30 -32.69 6.64
N GLN A 469 9.19 -33.56 7.64
CA GLN A 469 9.41 -35.00 7.47
C GLN A 469 8.23 -35.60 6.70
N GLY A 470 8.53 -36.35 5.63
CA GLY A 470 7.50 -37.03 4.84
C GLY A 470 6.95 -38.30 5.50
N LYS A 471 5.96 -38.88 4.83
CA LYS A 471 5.31 -40.14 5.19
C LYS A 471 6.29 -41.29 5.44
N ASN A 472 6.06 -42.09 6.48
CA ASN A 472 6.83 -43.28 6.82
C ASN A 472 5.91 -44.45 7.26
N PRO A 473 6.06 -45.67 6.70
CA PRO A 473 6.81 -45.99 5.48
C PRO A 473 6.20 -45.31 4.25
N ARG A 474 7.00 -45.14 3.19
CA ARG A 474 6.53 -44.50 1.94
C ARG A 474 5.39 -45.27 1.27
N THR A 475 5.37 -46.59 1.40
CA THR A 475 4.37 -47.51 0.85
C THR A 475 3.93 -48.51 1.92
N GLY A 476 2.65 -48.87 1.95
CA GLY A 476 2.08 -49.77 2.95
C GLY A 476 1.25 -49.03 4.01
N GLU A 477 1.04 -49.69 5.15
CA GLU A 477 0.33 -49.11 6.30
C GLU A 477 1.03 -47.84 6.80
N VAL A 478 0.25 -46.80 7.06
CA VAL A 478 0.76 -45.47 7.43
C VAL A 478 1.07 -45.43 8.92
N ILE A 479 2.35 -45.58 9.28
CA ILE A 479 2.82 -45.43 10.68
C ILE A 479 2.93 -43.94 11.04
N TYR A 480 3.48 -43.15 10.12
CA TYR A 480 3.62 -41.72 10.23
C TYR A 480 3.10 -41.06 8.95
N PRO A 481 2.09 -40.19 9.04
CA PRO A 481 1.47 -39.59 7.86
C PRO A 481 2.40 -38.58 7.17
N GLY A 482 3.33 -37.98 7.90
CA GLY A 482 4.16 -36.86 7.46
C GLY A 482 3.73 -35.57 8.13
N ASP A 483 4.66 -34.64 8.34
CA ASP A 483 4.38 -33.41 9.10
C ASP A 483 3.30 -32.54 8.42
N SER A 484 3.26 -32.47 7.08
CA SER A 484 2.28 -31.66 6.35
C SER A 484 0.83 -32.08 6.60
N GLU A 485 0.62 -33.33 7.00
CA GLU A 485 -0.68 -33.92 7.30
C GLU A 485 -1.06 -33.79 8.78
N ILE A 486 -0.15 -33.31 9.64
CA ILE A 486 -0.41 -33.08 11.06
C ILE A 486 -1.02 -31.68 11.23
N LYS A 487 -2.31 -31.62 10.91
CA LYS A 487 -3.19 -30.45 10.98
C LYS A 487 -4.65 -30.87 11.07
N GLU A 488 -5.51 -29.95 11.50
CA GLU A 488 -6.95 -30.06 11.28
C GLU A 488 -7.36 -29.08 10.17
N ASP A 489 -8.08 -29.54 9.14
CA ASP A 489 -8.37 -28.71 7.95
C ASP A 489 -9.13 -27.42 8.29
N ASN A 490 -10.00 -27.47 9.29
CA ASN A 490 -10.84 -26.36 9.73
C ASN A 490 -10.30 -25.63 10.98
N LEU A 491 -9.09 -25.92 11.45
CA LEU A 491 -8.49 -25.18 12.56
C LEU A 491 -7.09 -24.69 12.18
N LEU A 492 -6.78 -23.47 12.59
CA LEU A 492 -5.41 -22.98 12.52
C LEU A 492 -4.50 -23.94 13.28
N THR A 493 -3.43 -24.38 12.65
CA THR A 493 -2.48 -25.31 13.27
C THR A 493 -1.08 -24.74 13.21
N ILE A 494 -0.45 -24.53 14.37
CA ILE A 494 0.92 -24.05 14.51
C ILE A 494 1.81 -25.23 14.86
N GLN A 495 2.71 -25.61 13.97
CA GLN A 495 3.81 -26.52 14.27
C GLN A 495 5.06 -25.73 14.66
N ILE A 496 5.55 -25.98 15.87
CA ILE A 496 6.81 -25.44 16.35
C ILE A 496 7.87 -26.52 16.19
N HIS A 497 8.97 -26.16 15.53
CA HIS A 497 10.11 -27.03 15.30
C HIS A 497 11.34 -26.46 15.99
N LEU A 498 12.17 -27.34 16.55
CA LEU A 498 13.47 -26.98 17.10
C LEU A 498 14.55 -27.68 16.28
N LEU A 499 15.36 -26.92 15.55
CA LEU A 499 16.25 -27.46 14.52
C LEU A 499 17.72 -27.40 14.93
N ASN A 500 18.48 -28.43 14.57
CA ASN A 500 19.93 -28.38 14.49
C ASN A 500 20.31 -28.22 13.01
N ILE A 501 21.01 -27.15 12.66
CA ILE A 501 21.36 -26.89 11.27
C ILE A 501 22.63 -27.67 10.94
N ARG A 502 22.54 -28.53 9.94
CA ARG A 502 23.65 -29.37 9.50
C ARG A 502 24.77 -28.49 8.95
N ASP A 503 26.01 -28.87 9.24
CA ASP A 503 27.23 -28.20 8.75
C ASP A 503 27.39 -26.77 9.28
N THR A 504 26.71 -26.43 10.39
CA THR A 504 26.90 -25.17 11.15
C THR A 504 26.87 -25.44 12.66
N ASP A 505 27.24 -24.44 13.46
CA ASP A 505 27.14 -24.50 14.93
C ASP A 505 25.75 -24.13 15.46
N PHE A 506 24.79 -23.84 14.57
CA PHE A 506 23.45 -23.42 14.97
C PHE A 506 22.61 -24.61 15.44
N THR A 507 22.50 -24.74 16.76
CA THR A 507 21.70 -25.76 17.42
C THR A 507 20.45 -25.16 18.03
N ARG A 508 19.42 -26.00 18.23
CA ARG A 508 18.15 -25.61 18.88
C ARG A 508 17.55 -24.30 18.33
N VAL A 509 17.48 -24.17 17.02
CA VAL A 509 16.92 -23.01 16.31
C VAL A 509 15.40 -23.16 16.24
N PRO A 510 14.61 -22.28 16.87
CA PRO A 510 13.15 -22.34 16.81
C PRO A 510 12.65 -21.86 15.45
N THR A 511 11.71 -22.59 14.87
CA THR A 511 11.00 -22.19 13.63
C THR A 511 9.56 -22.64 13.66
N LEU A 512 8.75 -22.08 12.76
CA LEU A 512 7.32 -22.30 12.68
C LEU A 512 6.91 -22.78 11.30
N ALA A 513 5.89 -23.65 11.29
CA ALA A 513 5.00 -23.83 10.15
C ALA A 513 3.56 -23.64 10.62
N ILE A 514 2.74 -22.88 9.90
CA ILE A 514 1.37 -22.57 10.29
C ILE A 514 0.41 -22.93 9.15
N TRP A 515 -0.47 -23.88 9.41
CA TRP A 515 -1.59 -24.19 8.53
C TRP A 515 -2.70 -23.20 8.76
N ILE A 516 -3.20 -22.61 7.67
CA ILE A 516 -4.23 -21.59 7.70
C ILE A 516 -5.43 -22.12 6.93
N PRO A 517 -6.54 -22.47 7.60
CA PRO A 517 -7.78 -22.83 6.96
C PRO A 517 -8.30 -21.74 6.02
N GLU A 518 -9.01 -22.12 4.96
CA GLU A 518 -9.58 -21.18 3.98
C GLU A 518 -10.44 -20.07 4.60
N HIS A 519 -11.20 -20.36 5.65
CA HIS A 519 -12.07 -19.36 6.29
C HIS A 519 -11.33 -18.34 7.18
N ILE A 520 -10.07 -18.62 7.54
CA ILE A 520 -9.18 -17.67 8.22
C ILE A 520 -8.33 -16.95 7.18
N GLY A 521 -7.94 -17.69 6.14
CA GLY A 521 -7.21 -17.22 4.99
C GLY A 521 -7.95 -16.10 4.27
N THR A 522 -7.36 -14.91 4.30
CA THR A 522 -7.78 -13.80 3.44
C THR A 522 -6.57 -13.37 2.63
N ASP A 523 -6.77 -13.09 1.34
CA ASP A 523 -5.70 -12.61 0.48
C ASP A 523 -5.16 -11.29 1.06
N ILE A 524 -3.93 -11.32 1.61
CA ILE A 524 -3.22 -10.09 1.98
C ILE A 524 -2.18 -9.79 0.92
N ILE A 525 -2.37 -8.66 0.26
CA ILE A 525 -1.43 -8.14 -0.70
C ILE A 525 -0.24 -7.55 0.06
N ARG A 526 0.96 -8.03 -0.29
CA ARG A 526 2.19 -7.40 0.15
C ARG A 526 2.74 -6.44 -0.87
N GLN A 527 3.54 -5.52 -0.34
CA GLN A 527 4.50 -4.77 -1.11
C GLN A 527 5.90 -5.28 -0.77
N VAL A 528 6.67 -5.64 -1.79
CA VAL A 528 8.13 -5.78 -1.72
C VAL A 528 8.75 -4.38 -1.74
#